data_AF-A0A7C5Z4U2-F1
#
_entry.id   AF-A0A7C5Z4U2-F1
#
_cell.length_a   1.000
_cell.length_b   1.000
_cell.length_c   1.000
_cell.angle_alpha   90.00
_cell.angle_beta   90.00
_cell.angle_gamma   90.00
#
_symmetry.space_group_name_H-M   'P 1'
#
loop_
_entity.id
_entity.type
_entity.pdbx_description
1 polymer ?
#
loop_
_entity_poly.entity_id
_entity_poly.type
_entity_poly.pdbx_seq_one_letter_code
_entity_poly.pdbx_strand_id
1 'polypeptide(L)'
;MSIRLVIDGQSVTARRGMTVLEAAEKAGIRIPTLCRQPGLPASGGCRLCLVEIEGMRGFPPSCTTPAVEGMVVKTRSKELNGLRRHVLELTLSEHPYTCLVCDHRTDCDDYQKTIRKSGVVTGCQNCPKNGSCELQALAREIGLESVPFPVDYRNRPVEQKDPFFDRDYNLCILCGRCVRQCQEIRLNGTLTFGYRGSRMAVTTPFELSHLETGCEFCGACVDVCPTGALYDKESKWEGPAESTLKTVCGLCSAGCEMTVWKGEKGPVAVRSHGVLPARGQLCVRGRFGTLRLLTDRRRVFQPLVREGERWVETGWDDALDRAAQAMRSSDGPWEVWASPFCCNEELFALQEWARRGLKTPFIQLASDWAGEETADMMRHLAQ
;
A
#
# COMPACT_ATOMS: atom_id res chain seq x y z
N MET A 1 -1.38 -32.97 11.67
CA MET A 1 -0.50 -33.31 12.80
C MET A 1 0.18 -32.04 13.29
N SER A 2 -0.01 -31.71 14.56
CA SER A 2 0.73 -30.65 15.26
C SER A 2 2.11 -31.15 15.67
N ILE A 3 3.08 -30.24 15.69
CA ILE A 3 4.42 -30.48 16.22
C ILE A 3 4.72 -29.47 17.33
N ARG A 4 5.59 -29.83 18.26
CA ARG A 4 6.06 -28.94 19.34
C ARG A 4 7.55 -28.64 19.16
N LEU A 5 7.90 -27.36 19.28
CA LEU A 5 9.27 -26.87 19.28
C LEU A 5 9.44 -25.82 20.39
N VAL A 6 10.68 -25.54 20.77
CA VAL A 6 11.01 -24.52 21.76
C VAL A 6 11.67 -23.35 21.05
N ILE A 7 11.16 -22.14 21.25
CA ILE A 7 11.73 -20.90 20.70
C ILE A 7 11.99 -19.96 21.86
N ASP A 8 13.25 -19.57 22.09
CA ASP A 8 13.66 -18.71 23.22
C ASP A 8 13.15 -19.19 24.59
N GLY A 9 13.14 -20.51 24.80
CA GLY A 9 12.63 -21.14 26.02
C GLY A 9 11.10 -21.29 26.08
N GLN A 10 10.35 -20.71 25.13
CA GLN A 10 8.90 -20.84 25.05
C GLN A 10 8.50 -22.07 24.22
N SER A 11 7.61 -22.90 24.76
CA SER A 11 7.02 -24.03 24.03
C SER A 11 5.99 -23.54 23.00
N VAL A 12 6.23 -23.82 21.73
CA VAL A 12 5.44 -23.38 20.58
C VAL A 12 4.82 -24.59 19.87
N THR A 13 3.52 -24.52 19.59
CA THR A 13 2.81 -25.55 18.83
C THR A 13 2.60 -25.10 17.38
N ALA A 14 3.24 -25.78 16.44
CA ALA A 14 3.16 -25.49 15.01
C ALA A 14 2.46 -26.61 14.25
N ARG A 15 2.01 -26.33 13.02
CA ARG A 15 1.50 -27.36 12.10
C ARG A 15 2.67 -27.94 11.33
N ARG A 16 2.68 -29.26 11.13
CA ARG A 16 3.67 -29.91 10.24
C ARG A 16 3.65 -29.26 8.85
N GLY A 17 4.82 -28.88 8.35
CA GLY A 17 5.00 -28.17 7.08
C GLY A 17 5.18 -26.65 7.21
N MET A 18 4.95 -26.07 8.40
CA MET A 18 5.30 -24.66 8.67
C MET A 18 6.81 -24.48 8.75
N THR A 19 7.27 -23.28 8.43
CA THR A 19 8.66 -22.87 8.67
C THR A 19 8.86 -22.41 10.12
N VAL A 20 10.12 -22.32 10.57
CA VAL A 20 10.45 -21.78 11.89
C VAL A 20 9.94 -20.34 12.04
N LEU A 21 10.02 -19.53 10.98
CA LEU A 21 9.48 -18.16 10.97
C LEU A 21 7.96 -18.15 11.20
N GLU A 22 7.21 -18.99 10.48
CA GLU A 22 5.75 -19.04 10.61
C GLU A 22 5.32 -19.55 12.00
N ALA A 23 6.06 -20.50 12.57
CA ALA A 23 5.86 -20.95 13.94
C ALA A 23 6.09 -19.81 14.95
N ALA A 24 7.17 -19.04 14.77
CA ALA A 24 7.49 -17.89 15.61
C ALA A 24 6.43 -16.77 15.49
N GLU A 25 6.01 -16.42 14.27
CA GLU A 25 4.96 -15.42 14.00
C GLU A 25 3.65 -15.80 14.71
N LYS A 26 3.23 -17.08 14.61
CA LYS A 26 2.03 -17.59 15.29
C LYS A 26 2.13 -17.53 16.82
N ALA A 27 3.34 -17.67 17.36
CA ALA A 27 3.60 -17.59 18.79
C ALA A 27 3.78 -16.14 19.30
N GLY A 28 3.73 -15.14 18.42
CA GLY A 28 4.00 -13.75 18.77
C GLY A 28 5.49 -13.44 18.97
N ILE A 29 6.39 -14.33 18.54
CA ILE A 29 7.84 -14.16 18.66
C ILE A 29 8.36 -13.44 17.41
N ARG A 30 8.93 -12.25 17.61
CA ARG A 30 9.44 -11.41 16.53
C ARG A 30 10.80 -11.90 16.03
N ILE A 31 10.85 -12.29 14.75
CA ILE A 31 12.08 -12.49 13.99
C ILE A 31 12.15 -11.43 12.85
N PRO A 32 13.26 -10.69 12.72
CA PRO A 32 13.35 -9.61 11.73
C PRO A 32 13.39 -10.13 10.29
N THR A 33 12.65 -9.47 9.40
CA THR A 33 12.56 -9.80 7.97
C THR A 33 12.34 -8.54 7.13
N LEU A 34 12.91 -8.51 5.91
CA LEU A 34 12.63 -7.48 4.89
C LEU A 34 12.17 -8.05 3.54
N CYS A 35 12.43 -9.32 3.25
CA CYS A 35 11.97 -9.98 2.02
C CYS A 35 10.76 -10.90 2.23
N ARG A 36 10.34 -11.10 3.49
CA ARG A 36 9.13 -11.89 3.81
C ARG A 36 7.91 -11.13 3.29
N GLN A 37 7.06 -11.82 2.55
CA GLN A 37 5.78 -11.32 2.07
C GLN A 37 4.69 -12.32 2.46
N PRO A 38 3.62 -11.88 3.15
CA PRO A 38 2.50 -12.74 3.48
C PRO A 38 1.87 -13.36 2.21
N GLY A 39 1.43 -14.62 2.32
CA GLY A 39 0.76 -15.32 1.22
C GLY A 39 1.69 -15.91 0.14
N LEU A 40 2.99 -15.66 0.23
CA LEU A 40 3.99 -16.24 -0.69
C LEU A 40 5.04 -17.07 0.06
N PRO A 41 5.62 -18.12 -0.56
CA PRO A 41 6.75 -18.86 0.01
C PRO A 41 7.93 -17.92 0.31
N ALA A 42 8.78 -18.23 1.29
CA ALA A 42 9.93 -17.36 1.56
C ALA A 42 11.04 -17.55 0.51
N SER A 43 11.70 -16.46 0.12
CA SER A 43 12.85 -16.50 -0.81
C SER A 43 14.20 -16.69 -0.11
N GLY A 44 14.28 -16.42 1.20
CA GLY A 44 15.55 -16.43 1.93
C GLY A 44 16.55 -15.34 1.53
N GLY A 45 16.15 -14.37 0.68
CA GLY A 45 17.07 -13.42 0.05
C GLY A 45 17.73 -12.43 1.01
N CYS A 46 16.97 -11.83 1.95
CA CYS A 46 17.51 -10.75 2.80
C CYS A 46 18.40 -11.22 3.96
N ARG A 47 18.39 -12.51 4.32
CA ARG A 47 19.20 -13.09 5.40
C ARG A 47 19.11 -12.37 6.77
N LEU A 48 18.02 -11.67 7.06
CA LEU A 48 17.80 -11.07 8.39
C LEU A 48 17.15 -12.04 9.38
N CYS A 49 16.40 -13.01 8.86
CA CYS A 49 15.70 -14.03 9.63
C CYS A 49 16.58 -15.19 10.13
N LEU A 50 17.90 -15.00 10.19
CA LEU A 50 18.81 -16.03 10.69
C LEU A 50 18.44 -16.36 12.14
N VAL A 51 18.54 -17.62 12.50
CA VAL A 51 18.30 -18.13 13.86
C VAL A 51 19.36 -19.15 14.20
N GLU A 52 19.57 -19.39 15.49
CA GLU A 52 20.44 -20.45 15.99
C GLU A 52 19.57 -21.64 16.37
N ILE A 53 19.94 -22.85 15.95
CA ILE A 53 19.17 -24.07 16.21
C ILE A 53 20.12 -25.11 16.83
N GLU A 54 19.75 -25.65 18.00
CA GLU A 54 20.58 -26.62 18.71
C GLU A 54 20.78 -27.89 17.87
N GLY A 55 22.02 -28.38 17.79
CA GLY A 55 22.39 -29.52 16.96
C GLY A 55 22.59 -29.20 15.47
N MET A 56 22.35 -27.96 15.03
CA MET A 56 22.66 -27.51 13.67
C MET A 56 23.89 -26.62 13.64
N ARG A 57 24.74 -26.79 12.61
CA ARG A 57 25.90 -25.93 12.38
C ARG A 57 25.46 -24.62 11.70
N GLY A 58 25.93 -23.50 12.23
CA GLY A 58 25.70 -22.17 11.67
C GLY A 58 24.31 -21.60 11.97
N PHE A 59 23.95 -20.52 11.26
CA PHE A 59 22.70 -19.79 11.49
C PHE A 59 21.76 -19.92 10.30
N PRO A 60 20.91 -20.95 10.23
CA PRO A 60 19.97 -21.12 9.12
C PRO A 60 18.92 -19.98 9.09
N PRO A 61 18.42 -19.61 7.90
CA PRO A 61 17.30 -18.67 7.78
C PRO A 61 15.98 -19.32 8.21
N SER A 62 15.34 -18.78 9.24
CA SER A 62 14.08 -19.33 9.78
C SER A 62 12.93 -19.36 8.76
N CYS A 63 12.98 -18.48 7.76
CA CYS A 63 11.92 -18.36 6.76
C CYS A 63 11.86 -19.53 5.76
N THR A 64 12.95 -20.29 5.57
CA THR A 64 12.97 -21.46 4.69
C THR A 64 13.19 -22.76 5.44
N THR A 65 13.64 -22.71 6.69
CA THR A 65 13.85 -23.90 7.53
C THR A 65 12.51 -24.46 8.01
N PRO A 66 12.18 -25.74 7.68
CA PRO A 66 10.98 -26.39 8.21
C PRO A 66 11.05 -26.57 9.71
N ALA A 67 9.95 -26.28 10.42
CA ALA A 67 9.83 -26.60 11.83
C ALA A 67 9.67 -28.12 12.01
N VAL A 68 10.44 -28.70 12.92
CA VAL A 68 10.39 -30.14 13.27
C VAL A 68 10.14 -30.32 14.76
N GLU A 69 9.59 -31.49 15.12
CA GLU A 69 9.33 -31.86 16.51
C GLU A 69 10.63 -31.83 17.34
N GLY A 70 10.56 -31.27 18.55
CA GLY A 70 11.68 -31.20 19.49
C GLY A 70 12.78 -30.19 19.14
N MET A 71 12.62 -29.40 18.07
CA MET A 71 13.58 -28.38 17.69
C MET A 71 13.71 -27.29 18.78
N VAL A 72 14.94 -26.89 19.11
CA VAL A 72 15.23 -25.79 20.03
C VAL A 72 15.88 -24.65 19.26
N VAL A 73 15.19 -23.52 19.19
CA VAL A 73 15.57 -22.34 18.40
C VAL A 73 15.85 -21.17 19.33
N LYS A 74 16.97 -20.49 19.12
CA LYS A 74 17.29 -19.21 19.75
C LYS A 74 17.22 -18.12 18.69
N THR A 75 16.39 -17.11 18.91
CA THR A 75 16.22 -15.98 18.00
C THR A 75 17.12 -14.80 18.36
N ARG A 76 17.74 -14.83 19.55
CA ARG A 76 18.64 -13.80 20.09
C ARG A 76 19.88 -14.45 20.70
N SER A 77 21.05 -14.10 20.16
CA SER A 77 22.35 -14.37 20.77
C SER A 77 23.34 -13.27 20.33
N LYS A 78 24.45 -13.10 21.06
CA LYS A 78 25.45 -12.06 20.75
C LYS A 78 26.01 -12.22 19.33
N GLU A 79 26.33 -13.45 18.95
CA GLU A 79 26.84 -13.79 17.62
C GLU A 79 25.78 -13.56 16.53
N LEU A 80 24.54 -14.02 16.76
CA LEU A 80 23.45 -13.85 15.81
C LEU A 80 23.10 -12.38 15.55
N ASN A 81 23.11 -11.55 16.60
CA ASN A 81 22.86 -10.11 16.46
C ASN A 81 24.00 -9.44 15.68
N GLY A 82 25.26 -9.85 15.89
CA GLY A 82 26.39 -9.40 15.10
C GLY A 82 26.24 -9.73 13.61
N LEU A 83 25.83 -10.95 13.28
CA LEU A 83 25.59 -11.37 11.90
C LEU A 83 24.46 -10.58 11.23
N ARG A 84 23.33 -10.38 11.92
CA ARG A 84 22.23 -9.58 11.39
C ARG A 84 22.65 -8.13 11.14
N ARG A 85 23.47 -7.56 12.03
CA ARG A 85 24.04 -6.22 11.84
C ARG A 85 24.91 -6.15 10.59
N HIS A 86 25.87 -7.08 10.41
CA HIS A 86 26.71 -7.10 9.21
C HIS A 86 25.91 -7.27 7.92
N VAL A 87 24.87 -8.12 7.92
CA VAL A 87 23.95 -8.28 6.77
C VAL A 87 23.24 -6.97 6.45
N LEU A 88 22.78 -6.24 7.47
CA LEU A 88 22.16 -4.94 7.30
C LEU A 88 23.16 -3.90 6.79
N GLU A 89 24.36 -3.83 7.35
CA GLU A 89 25.43 -2.93 6.91
C GLU A 89 25.78 -3.13 5.43
N LEU A 90 25.89 -4.37 4.97
CA LEU A 90 26.08 -4.70 3.55
C LEU A 90 24.89 -4.29 2.68
N THR A 91 23.66 -4.44 3.19
CA THR A 91 22.48 -3.97 2.46
C THR A 91 22.47 -2.44 2.32
N LEU A 92 22.96 -1.75 3.37
CA LEU A 92 23.00 -0.30 3.42
C LEU A 92 24.16 0.28 2.61
N SER A 93 25.25 -0.45 2.32
CA SER A 93 26.36 0.09 1.53
C SER A 93 25.93 0.64 0.16
N GLU A 94 24.82 0.15 -0.41
CA GLU A 94 24.24 0.65 -1.67
C GLU A 94 22.95 1.49 -1.49
N HIS A 95 22.60 1.88 -0.27
CA HIS A 95 21.41 2.66 0.08
C HIS A 95 21.83 4.04 0.63
N PRO A 96 21.07 5.13 0.42
CA PRO A 96 21.39 6.42 1.05
C PRO A 96 21.00 6.42 2.55
N TYR A 97 21.79 5.74 3.37
CA TYR A 97 21.50 5.44 4.78
C TYR A 97 22.05 6.46 5.78
N THR A 98 22.79 7.49 5.37
CA THR A 98 23.55 8.38 6.28
C THR A 98 22.68 8.94 7.41
N CYS A 99 21.42 9.25 7.13
CA CYS A 99 20.48 9.71 8.14
C CYS A 99 20.17 8.69 9.25
N LEU A 100 20.40 7.40 9.05
CA LEU A 100 20.14 6.33 10.05
C LEU A 100 21.20 6.29 11.15
N VAL A 101 22.40 6.79 10.88
CA VAL A 101 23.57 6.74 11.78
C VAL A 101 24.06 8.14 12.18
N CYS A 102 23.36 9.19 11.76
CA CYS A 102 23.73 10.56 12.05
C CYS A 102 23.18 11.00 13.42
N ASP A 103 24.05 11.52 14.28
CA ASP A 103 23.68 12.00 15.62
C ASP A 103 22.78 13.25 15.58
N HIS A 104 22.90 14.08 14.54
CA HIS A 104 22.09 15.30 14.34
C HIS A 104 20.75 15.03 13.64
N ARG A 105 20.34 13.77 13.51
CA ARG A 105 19.12 13.38 12.80
C ARG A 105 17.87 14.08 13.35
N THR A 106 17.78 14.26 14.67
CA THR A 106 16.66 14.93 15.35
C THR A 106 16.62 16.42 15.03
N ASP A 107 17.78 17.08 14.99
CA ASP A 107 17.87 18.50 14.67
C ASP A 107 17.37 18.75 13.23
N CYS A 108 17.75 17.88 12.29
CA CYS A 108 17.23 17.96 10.93
C CYS A 108 15.71 17.74 10.85
N ASP A 109 15.11 16.89 11.70
CA ASP A 109 13.66 16.70 11.73
C ASP A 109 12.90 17.95 12.16
N ASP A 110 13.49 18.74 13.06
CA ASP A 110 12.88 19.97 13.55
C ASP A 110 13.04 21.13 12.55
N TYR A 111 14.22 21.27 11.95
CA TYR A 111 14.56 22.44 11.13
C TYR A 111 14.41 22.24 9.61
N GLN A 112 14.42 21.01 9.08
CA GLN A 112 14.42 20.73 7.62
C GLN A 112 13.12 20.11 7.08
N LYS A 113 11.97 20.34 7.74
CA LYS A 113 10.66 19.78 7.32
C LYS A 113 10.26 20.10 5.87
N THR A 114 10.71 21.23 5.33
CA THR A 114 10.36 21.68 3.96
C THR A 114 11.21 21.07 2.84
N ILE A 115 12.37 20.47 3.16
CA ILE A 115 13.30 19.88 2.16
C ILE A 115 12.76 18.53 1.63
N ARG A 116 11.72 17.99 2.25
CA ARG A 116 11.14 16.69 1.91
C ARG A 116 10.57 16.61 0.49
N LYS A 117 10.36 17.72 -0.24
CA LYS A 117 9.78 17.74 -1.60
C LYS A 117 10.82 17.85 -2.72
N SER A 118 12.03 17.32 -2.54
CA SER A 118 13.03 17.25 -3.61
C SER A 118 12.70 16.13 -4.60
N GLY A 119 13.02 16.34 -5.89
CA GLY A 119 12.87 15.31 -6.93
C GLY A 119 13.86 14.14 -6.79
N VAL A 120 14.89 14.29 -5.95
CA VAL A 120 15.93 13.28 -5.69
C VAL A 120 16.03 13.06 -4.18
N VAL A 121 15.96 11.79 -3.76
CA VAL A 121 16.09 11.41 -2.36
C VAL A 121 17.55 11.13 -2.04
N THR A 122 18.15 12.01 -1.25
CA THR A 122 19.57 11.93 -0.85
C THR A 122 19.79 11.28 0.52
N GLY A 123 18.71 10.98 1.25
CA GLY A 123 18.79 10.38 2.58
C GLY A 123 17.43 10.02 3.14
N CYS A 124 17.41 9.19 4.19
CA CYS A 124 16.16 8.66 4.74
C CYS A 124 15.20 9.73 5.29
N GLN A 125 15.68 10.91 5.71
CA GLN A 125 14.82 12.00 6.17
C GLN A 125 14.01 12.66 5.05
N ASN A 126 14.55 12.65 3.83
CA ASN A 126 13.93 13.20 2.62
C ASN A 126 13.18 12.13 1.81
N CYS A 127 13.10 10.92 2.36
CA CYS A 127 12.45 9.78 1.70
C CYS A 127 10.93 9.84 1.90
N PRO A 128 10.12 9.55 0.86
CA PRO A 128 8.66 9.46 0.97
C PRO A 128 8.14 8.52 2.07
N LYS A 129 8.89 7.46 2.37
CA LYS A 129 8.56 6.49 3.43
C LYS A 129 9.12 6.84 4.81
N ASN A 130 9.67 8.04 5.00
CA ASN A 130 10.21 8.42 6.30
C ASN A 130 9.16 8.28 7.42
N GLY A 131 9.53 7.64 8.52
CA GLY A 131 8.65 7.35 9.65
C GLY A 131 7.80 6.07 9.49
N SER A 132 7.58 5.59 8.27
CA SER A 132 6.80 4.37 7.96
C SER A 132 7.61 3.26 7.28
N CYS A 133 8.93 3.45 7.12
CA CYS A 133 9.83 2.53 6.45
C CYS A 133 10.21 1.32 7.33
N GLU A 134 10.03 0.10 6.81
CA GLU A 134 10.41 -1.14 7.52
C GLU A 134 11.93 -1.23 7.73
N LEU A 135 12.73 -0.72 6.79
CA LEU A 135 14.19 -0.68 6.91
C LEU A 135 14.64 0.25 8.05
N GLN A 136 13.99 1.42 8.20
CA GLN A 136 14.26 2.34 9.32
C GLN A 136 13.90 1.69 10.66
N ALA A 137 12.73 1.06 10.74
CA ALA A 137 12.30 0.35 11.95
C ALA A 137 13.29 -0.76 12.33
N LEU A 138 13.74 -1.54 11.35
CA LEU A 138 14.70 -2.61 11.58
C LEU A 138 16.09 -2.10 11.99
N ALA A 139 16.58 -1.02 11.36
CA ALA A 139 17.86 -0.43 11.74
C ALA A 139 17.86 0.04 13.21
N ARG A 140 16.73 0.60 13.68
CA ARG A 140 16.53 0.93 15.10
C ARG A 140 16.44 -0.32 15.98
N GLU A 141 15.71 -1.34 15.55
CA GLU A 141 15.57 -2.61 16.27
C GLU A 141 16.93 -3.31 16.51
N ILE A 142 17.82 -3.30 15.50
CA ILE A 142 19.14 -3.93 15.56
C ILE A 142 20.17 -3.08 16.33
N GLY A 143 19.92 -1.78 16.51
CA GLY A 143 20.88 -0.84 17.08
C GLY A 143 22.05 -0.60 16.12
N LEU A 144 21.74 -0.16 14.91
CA LEU A 144 22.75 0.25 13.94
C LEU A 144 23.36 1.60 14.34
N GLU A 145 24.66 1.61 14.63
CA GLU A 145 25.40 2.81 15.04
C GLU A 145 26.28 3.37 13.92
N SER A 146 26.88 2.49 13.12
CA SER A 146 27.72 2.86 11.99
C SER A 146 27.64 1.81 10.90
N VAL A 147 28.15 2.14 9.72
CA VAL A 147 28.31 1.19 8.61
C VAL A 147 29.78 1.31 8.17
N PRO A 148 30.58 0.25 8.27
CA PRO A 148 32.02 0.30 8.02
C PRO A 148 32.38 0.28 6.52
N PHE A 149 31.38 0.08 5.65
CA PHE A 149 31.57 0.00 4.21
C PHE A 149 31.42 1.39 3.56
N PRO A 150 32.19 1.69 2.51
CA PRO A 150 31.96 2.89 1.72
C PRO A 150 30.59 2.84 1.05
N VAL A 151 29.97 4.00 0.89
CA VAL A 151 28.70 4.13 0.16
C VAL A 151 28.98 3.97 -1.34
N ASP A 152 28.40 2.95 -1.95
CA ASP A 152 28.37 2.76 -3.40
C ASP A 152 26.98 3.13 -3.93
N TYR A 153 26.80 4.41 -4.26
CA TYR A 153 25.50 4.90 -4.72
C TYR A 153 25.25 4.50 -6.18
N ARG A 154 24.13 3.83 -6.43
CA ARG A 154 23.82 3.23 -7.74
C ARG A 154 23.63 4.23 -8.89
N ASN A 155 23.45 5.51 -8.60
CA ASN A 155 23.31 6.60 -9.59
C ASN A 155 22.27 6.29 -10.70
N ARG A 156 21.15 5.66 -10.34
CA ARG A 156 20.08 5.35 -11.28
C ARG A 156 19.16 6.56 -11.48
N PRO A 157 18.62 6.77 -12.70
CA PRO A 157 17.61 7.80 -12.91
C PRO A 157 16.35 7.49 -12.08
N VAL A 158 15.72 8.55 -11.58
CA VAL A 158 14.42 8.44 -10.91
C VAL A 158 13.34 8.41 -11.98
N GLU A 159 12.50 7.37 -11.95
CA GLU A 159 11.43 7.16 -12.93
C GLU A 159 10.14 7.82 -12.46
N GLN A 160 9.74 8.91 -13.13
CA GLN A 160 8.58 9.73 -12.78
C GLN A 160 7.53 9.82 -13.89
N LYS A 161 7.74 9.12 -15.01
CA LYS A 161 6.87 9.19 -16.19
C LYS A 161 5.58 8.39 -16.02
N ASP A 162 5.53 7.44 -15.09
CA ASP A 162 4.34 6.64 -14.84
C ASP A 162 3.23 7.48 -14.18
N PRO A 163 1.94 7.23 -14.47
CA PRO A 163 0.86 8.12 -14.04
C PRO A 163 0.63 8.17 -12.52
N PHE A 164 0.73 7.03 -11.82
CA PHE A 164 0.21 6.91 -10.44
C PHE A 164 1.27 6.80 -9.34
N PHE A 165 2.46 6.31 -9.65
CA PHE A 165 3.53 6.12 -8.67
C PHE A 165 4.89 6.37 -9.30
N ASP A 166 5.81 6.90 -8.50
CA ASP A 166 7.19 7.12 -8.89
C ASP A 166 8.05 5.93 -8.42
N ARG A 167 9.21 5.77 -9.08
CA ARG A 167 10.16 4.71 -8.75
C ARG A 167 11.56 5.29 -8.61
N ASP A 168 12.14 5.12 -7.42
CA ASP A 168 13.52 5.46 -7.13
C ASP A 168 14.28 4.19 -6.69
N TYR A 169 14.88 3.51 -7.67
CA TYR A 169 15.60 2.27 -7.40
C TYR A 169 16.92 2.47 -6.66
N ASN A 170 17.38 3.71 -6.44
CA ASN A 170 18.49 3.98 -5.52
C ASN A 170 18.10 3.66 -4.06
N LEU A 171 16.81 3.70 -3.74
CA LEU A 171 16.28 3.35 -2.43
C LEU A 171 15.94 1.86 -2.29
N CYS A 172 16.13 1.06 -3.35
CA CYS A 172 15.82 -0.35 -3.37
C CYS A 172 16.86 -1.16 -2.58
N ILE A 173 16.40 -2.17 -1.84
CA ILE A 173 17.26 -3.14 -1.14
C ILE A 173 17.21 -4.54 -1.76
N LEU A 174 16.71 -4.64 -3.00
CA LEU A 174 16.60 -5.89 -3.77
C LEU A 174 15.88 -7.04 -3.03
N CYS A 175 14.92 -6.70 -2.16
CA CYS A 175 14.17 -7.70 -1.38
C CYS A 175 13.28 -8.61 -2.24
N GLY A 176 12.95 -8.21 -3.48
CA GLY A 176 12.13 -8.96 -4.42
C GLY A 176 10.63 -8.96 -4.16
N ARG A 177 10.14 -8.32 -3.09
CA ARG A 177 8.69 -8.30 -2.78
C ARG A 177 7.85 -7.76 -3.94
N CYS A 178 8.29 -6.67 -4.57
CA CYS A 178 7.57 -6.07 -5.71
C CYS A 178 7.53 -6.99 -6.94
N VAL A 179 8.66 -7.63 -7.28
CA VAL A 179 8.77 -8.60 -8.38
C VAL A 179 7.82 -9.77 -8.15
N ARG A 180 7.85 -10.35 -6.95
CA ARG A 180 7.03 -11.50 -6.59
C ARG A 180 5.55 -11.17 -6.48
N GLN A 181 5.19 -10.01 -5.93
CA GLN A 181 3.81 -9.53 -5.97
C GLN A 181 3.29 -9.38 -7.41
N CYS A 182 4.14 -8.88 -8.31
CA CYS A 182 3.78 -8.69 -9.72
C CYS A 182 3.65 -10.03 -10.47
N GLN A 183 4.56 -10.98 -10.23
CA GLN A 183 4.62 -12.26 -10.94
C GLN A 183 3.71 -13.34 -10.34
N GLU A 184 3.73 -13.52 -9.02
CA GLU A 184 3.08 -14.67 -8.36
C GLU A 184 1.66 -14.34 -7.89
N ILE A 185 1.37 -13.09 -7.51
CA ILE A 185 0.04 -12.68 -7.02
C ILE A 185 -0.79 -12.00 -8.11
N ARG A 186 -0.20 -11.04 -8.83
CA ARG A 186 -0.89 -10.33 -9.91
C ARG A 186 -0.83 -11.05 -11.25
N LEU A 187 0.07 -12.02 -11.41
CA LEU A 187 0.25 -12.78 -12.65
C LEU A 187 0.54 -11.90 -13.88
N ASN A 188 1.08 -10.69 -13.67
CA ASN A 188 1.37 -9.75 -14.75
C ASN A 188 2.81 -9.89 -15.25
N GLY A 189 3.77 -10.00 -14.32
CA GLY A 189 5.17 -10.20 -14.65
C GLY A 189 5.92 -9.01 -15.26
N THR A 190 5.37 -7.80 -15.17
CA THR A 190 6.04 -6.54 -15.60
C THR A 190 7.35 -6.28 -14.88
N LEU A 191 7.41 -6.54 -13.56
CA LEU A 191 8.63 -6.35 -12.77
C LEU A 191 9.44 -7.64 -12.72
N THR A 192 10.75 -7.52 -12.91
CA THR A 192 11.71 -8.62 -12.83
C THR A 192 13.04 -8.15 -12.24
N PHE A 193 13.95 -9.09 -11.99
CA PHE A 193 15.36 -8.78 -11.72
C PHE A 193 16.14 -8.78 -13.04
N GLY A 194 16.87 -7.70 -13.27
CA GLY A 194 17.87 -7.59 -14.33
C GLY A 194 19.29 -7.67 -13.77
N TYR A 195 20.24 -7.94 -14.65
CA TYR A 195 21.68 -7.99 -14.35
C TYR A 195 22.07 -9.03 -13.28
N ARG A 196 23.33 -9.00 -12.81
CA ARG A 196 23.90 -9.91 -11.80
C ARG A 196 24.95 -9.19 -10.96
N GLY A 197 25.24 -9.74 -9.77
CA GLY A 197 26.22 -9.17 -8.83
C GLY A 197 25.79 -7.79 -8.33
N SER A 198 26.75 -6.89 -8.14
CA SER A 198 26.51 -5.49 -7.72
C SER A 198 25.67 -4.68 -8.72
N ARG A 199 25.56 -5.14 -9.98
CA ARG A 199 24.72 -4.46 -10.99
C ARG A 199 23.24 -4.87 -10.93
N MET A 200 22.88 -5.86 -10.11
CA MET A 200 21.52 -6.36 -10.02
C MET A 200 20.53 -5.25 -9.68
N ALA A 201 19.39 -5.23 -10.38
CA ALA A 201 18.34 -4.26 -10.12
C ALA A 201 16.95 -4.81 -10.44
N VAL A 202 15.94 -4.22 -9.79
CA VAL A 202 14.57 -4.39 -10.24
C VAL A 202 14.38 -3.55 -11.50
N THR A 203 13.90 -4.19 -12.57
CA THR A 203 13.65 -3.56 -13.86
C THR A 203 12.46 -4.22 -14.55
N THR A 204 12.16 -3.79 -15.77
CA THR A 204 11.18 -4.40 -16.67
C THR A 204 11.89 -5.25 -17.74
N PRO A 205 11.18 -6.18 -18.40
CA PRO A 205 11.71 -6.86 -19.58
C PRO A 205 12.28 -5.87 -20.61
N PHE A 206 13.55 -6.07 -20.98
CA PHE A 206 14.29 -5.20 -21.92
C PHE A 206 14.37 -3.71 -21.52
N GLU A 207 14.14 -3.39 -20.24
CA GLU A 207 14.10 -2.01 -19.71
C GLU A 207 13.07 -1.10 -20.42
N LEU A 208 12.03 -1.70 -21.00
CA LEU A 208 10.91 -0.98 -21.61
C LEU A 208 10.05 -0.28 -20.55
N SER A 209 9.22 0.66 -20.97
CA SER A 209 8.30 1.32 -20.05
C SER A 209 7.29 0.36 -19.41
N HIS A 210 6.70 0.75 -18.28
CA HIS A 210 5.64 -0.03 -17.64
C HIS A 210 4.45 -0.23 -18.58
N LEU A 211 4.12 0.76 -19.41
CA LEU A 211 3.06 0.66 -20.41
C LEU A 211 3.36 -0.40 -21.48
N GLU A 212 4.55 -0.37 -22.07
CA GLU A 212 4.97 -1.32 -23.11
C GLU A 212 5.05 -2.77 -22.60
N THR A 213 5.30 -2.92 -21.30
CA THR A 213 5.38 -4.23 -20.62
C THR A 213 4.06 -4.69 -20.00
N GLY A 214 2.95 -4.01 -20.33
CA GLY A 214 1.60 -4.41 -19.93
C GLY A 214 1.27 -4.14 -18.45
N CYS A 215 1.89 -3.15 -17.81
CA CYS A 215 1.53 -2.77 -16.44
C CYS A 215 0.12 -2.18 -16.38
N GLU A 216 -0.76 -2.79 -15.59
CA GLU A 216 -2.10 -2.26 -15.30
C GLU A 216 -2.12 -1.20 -14.18
N PHE A 217 -0.95 -0.81 -13.67
CA PHE A 217 -0.79 0.15 -12.58
C PHE A 217 -1.64 -0.14 -11.33
N CYS A 218 -1.82 -1.43 -10.98
CA CYS A 218 -2.58 -1.80 -9.77
C CYS A 218 -1.96 -1.34 -8.44
N GLY A 219 -0.71 -0.84 -8.46
CA GLY A 219 0.01 -0.32 -7.28
C GLY A 219 0.34 -1.37 -6.21
N ALA A 220 0.17 -2.67 -6.48
CA ALA A 220 0.46 -3.71 -5.50
C ALA A 220 1.95 -3.79 -5.13
N CYS A 221 2.84 -3.41 -6.05
CA CYS A 221 4.27 -3.30 -5.79
C CYS A 221 4.61 -2.17 -4.79
N VAL A 222 3.81 -1.10 -4.77
CA VAL A 222 3.96 0.05 -3.85
C VAL A 222 3.63 -0.37 -2.41
N ASP A 223 2.56 -1.15 -2.21
CA ASP A 223 2.16 -1.62 -0.87
C ASP A 223 3.22 -2.49 -0.20
N VAL A 224 3.84 -3.39 -0.97
CA VAL A 224 4.76 -4.39 -0.42
C VAL A 224 6.21 -3.89 -0.32
N CYS A 225 6.52 -2.71 -0.89
CA CYS A 225 7.87 -2.17 -0.86
C CYS A 225 8.28 -1.81 0.58
N PRO A 226 9.33 -2.40 1.16
CA PRO A 226 9.73 -2.11 2.54
C PRO A 226 10.42 -0.74 2.70
N THR A 227 10.85 -0.14 1.59
CA THR A 227 11.56 1.14 1.53
C THR A 227 10.78 2.17 0.71
N GLY A 228 11.35 3.35 0.50
CA GLY A 228 10.79 4.37 -0.40
C GLY A 228 11.10 4.17 -1.88
N ALA A 229 11.45 2.96 -2.33
CA ALA A 229 11.81 2.75 -3.73
C ALA A 229 10.61 2.83 -4.69
N LEU A 230 9.40 2.54 -4.19
CA LEU A 230 8.16 2.65 -4.93
C LEU A 230 7.17 3.42 -4.05
N TYR A 231 6.60 4.51 -4.57
CA TYR A 231 5.72 5.38 -3.80
C TYR A 231 4.65 6.06 -4.65
N ASP A 232 3.47 6.19 -4.06
CA ASP A 232 2.30 6.87 -4.63
C ASP A 232 2.57 8.36 -4.81
N LYS A 233 2.28 8.91 -6.00
CA LYS A 233 2.51 10.32 -6.32
C LYS A 233 1.69 11.28 -5.47
N GLU A 234 0.45 10.93 -5.14
CA GLU A 234 -0.43 11.79 -4.35
C GLU A 234 -0.04 11.77 -2.87
N SER A 235 0.32 10.60 -2.34
CA SER A 235 0.56 10.44 -0.90
C SER A 235 2.02 10.57 -0.45
N LYS A 236 2.99 10.73 -1.36
CA LYS A 236 4.43 10.60 -1.04
C LYS A 236 4.95 11.57 0.00
N TRP A 237 4.31 12.72 0.19
CA TRP A 237 4.78 13.77 1.11
C TRP A 237 3.95 13.91 2.38
N GLU A 238 2.91 13.10 2.54
CA GLU A 238 1.96 13.19 3.66
C GLU A 238 2.50 12.51 4.94
N GLY A 239 3.48 11.62 4.81
CA GLY A 239 4.07 10.89 5.93
C GLY A 239 3.18 9.76 6.45
N PRO A 240 3.40 9.28 7.70
CA PRO A 240 2.58 8.24 8.30
C PRO A 240 1.16 8.74 8.60
N ALA A 241 0.18 7.84 8.52
CA ALA A 241 -1.20 8.15 8.86
C ALA A 241 -1.37 8.48 10.36
N GLU A 242 -2.15 9.51 10.67
CA GLU A 242 -2.57 9.81 12.06
C GLU A 242 -3.62 8.82 12.55
N SER A 243 -4.53 8.45 11.66
CA SER A 243 -5.52 7.41 11.93
C SER A 243 -5.85 6.65 10.65
N THR A 244 -6.41 5.46 10.83
CA THR A 244 -6.81 4.58 9.72
C THR A 244 -8.28 4.23 9.83
N LEU A 245 -8.99 4.25 8.70
CA LEU A 245 -10.38 3.85 8.60
C LEU A 245 -10.49 2.64 7.67
N LYS A 246 -10.97 1.52 8.19
CA LYS A 246 -11.29 0.34 7.38
C LYS A 246 -12.66 0.52 6.76
N THR A 247 -12.78 0.25 5.46
CA THR A 247 -14.01 0.39 4.70
C THR A 247 -13.97 -0.50 3.46
N VAL A 248 -14.99 -0.41 2.61
CA VAL A 248 -15.13 -1.18 1.37
C VAL A 248 -15.16 -0.25 0.17
N CYS A 249 -14.52 -0.66 -0.92
CA CYS A 249 -14.52 0.08 -2.18
C CYS A 249 -15.87 -0.04 -2.88
N GLY A 250 -16.58 1.09 -3.03
CA GLY A 250 -17.88 1.17 -3.70
C GLY A 250 -17.81 1.32 -5.22
N LEU A 251 -16.62 1.31 -5.86
CA LEU A 251 -16.48 1.65 -7.29
C LEU A 251 -16.91 0.55 -8.27
N CYS A 252 -17.12 -0.67 -7.77
CA CYS A 252 -17.67 -1.79 -8.54
C CYS A 252 -18.26 -2.83 -7.59
N SER A 253 -18.99 -3.80 -8.13
CA SER A 253 -19.65 -4.88 -7.40
C SER A 253 -18.70 -5.83 -6.66
N ALA A 254 -17.37 -5.74 -6.86
CA ALA A 254 -16.43 -6.56 -6.13
C ALA A 254 -16.43 -6.24 -4.63
N GLY A 255 -16.54 -4.96 -4.24
CA GLY A 255 -16.55 -4.56 -2.83
C GLY A 255 -15.23 -4.80 -2.09
N CYS A 256 -14.09 -4.48 -2.71
CA CYS A 256 -12.76 -4.72 -2.12
C CYS A 256 -12.58 -4.05 -0.74
N GLU A 257 -12.13 -4.80 0.26
CA GLU A 257 -11.72 -4.25 1.56
C GLU A 257 -10.51 -3.31 1.38
N MET A 258 -10.60 -2.12 1.98
CA MET A 258 -9.57 -1.10 1.92
C MET A 258 -9.41 -0.36 3.24
N THR A 259 -8.25 0.24 3.42
CA THR A 259 -7.98 1.17 4.52
C THR A 259 -7.69 2.54 3.95
N VAL A 260 -8.46 3.53 4.38
CA VAL A 260 -8.20 4.94 4.13
C VAL A 260 -7.30 5.47 5.24
N TRP A 261 -6.16 6.01 4.85
CA TRP A 261 -5.24 6.71 5.74
C TRP A 261 -5.70 8.17 5.86
N LYS A 262 -5.83 8.65 7.09
CA LYS A 262 -6.18 10.04 7.39
C LYS A 262 -4.96 10.75 7.95
N GLY A 263 -4.66 11.91 7.39
CA GLY A 263 -3.76 12.90 7.98
C GLY A 263 -4.57 14.07 8.55
N GLU A 264 -3.86 15.12 8.99
CA GLU A 264 -4.43 16.30 9.65
C GLU A 264 -5.59 16.94 8.87
N LYS A 265 -5.48 17.03 7.54
CA LYS A 265 -6.42 17.75 6.66
C LYS A 265 -7.42 16.84 5.94
N GLY A 266 -7.43 15.55 6.22
CA GLY A 266 -8.35 14.59 5.59
C GLY A 266 -7.67 13.32 5.05
N PRO A 267 -8.28 12.64 4.08
CA PRO A 267 -7.73 11.42 3.51
C PRO A 267 -6.48 11.69 2.68
N VAL A 268 -5.42 10.91 2.92
CA VAL A 268 -4.08 11.09 2.29
C VAL A 268 -3.63 9.90 1.46
N ALA A 269 -4.17 8.70 1.72
CA ALA A 269 -3.84 7.50 0.98
C ALA A 269 -4.95 6.46 1.10
N VAL A 270 -5.08 5.61 0.08
CA VAL A 270 -5.85 4.37 0.16
C VAL A 270 -4.88 3.20 0.01
N ARG A 271 -4.97 2.24 0.93
CA ARG A 271 -4.17 1.02 0.95
C ARG A 271 -5.08 -0.18 0.97
N SER A 272 -4.60 -1.29 0.42
CA SER A 272 -5.37 -2.53 0.47
C SER A 272 -5.40 -3.07 1.89
N HIS A 273 -6.53 -3.67 2.28
CA HIS A 273 -6.67 -4.31 3.57
C HIS A 273 -7.38 -5.64 3.42
N GLY A 274 -7.14 -6.52 4.40
CA GLY A 274 -7.96 -7.71 4.59
C GLY A 274 -7.65 -8.85 3.63
N VAL A 275 -8.63 -9.74 3.48
CA VAL A 275 -8.47 -11.02 2.78
C VAL A 275 -9.43 -11.14 1.60
N LEU A 276 -10.56 -10.44 1.61
CA LEU A 276 -11.62 -10.61 0.64
C LEU A 276 -12.20 -9.27 0.16
N PRO A 277 -12.72 -9.22 -1.08
CA PRO A 277 -12.34 -10.06 -2.21
C PRO A 277 -10.84 -9.94 -2.58
N ALA A 278 -10.39 -10.76 -3.53
CA ALA A 278 -9.08 -10.64 -4.18
C ALA A 278 -7.84 -10.70 -3.25
N ARG A 279 -7.89 -11.41 -2.12
CA ARG A 279 -6.74 -11.58 -1.20
C ARG A 279 -6.20 -10.23 -0.69
N GLY A 280 -7.11 -9.29 -0.43
CA GLY A 280 -6.75 -7.96 0.08
C GLY A 280 -5.99 -7.13 -0.94
N GLN A 281 -6.39 -7.18 -2.22
CA GLN A 281 -5.77 -6.42 -3.31
C GLN A 281 -6.75 -5.41 -3.91
N LEU A 282 -6.24 -4.22 -4.24
CA LEU A 282 -7.02 -3.15 -4.90
C LEU A 282 -6.59 -2.98 -6.35
N CYS A 283 -7.53 -2.74 -7.26
CA CYS A 283 -7.21 -2.30 -8.61
C CYS A 283 -6.78 -0.82 -8.62
N VAL A 284 -6.32 -0.32 -9.77
CA VAL A 284 -5.92 1.08 -9.97
C VAL A 284 -7.03 2.06 -9.55
N ARG A 285 -8.30 1.77 -9.88
CA ARG A 285 -9.47 2.58 -9.51
C ARG A 285 -9.67 2.65 -8.00
N GLY A 286 -9.65 1.49 -7.34
CA GLY A 286 -9.84 1.41 -5.89
C GLY A 286 -8.71 2.07 -5.10
N ARG A 287 -7.48 2.00 -5.59
CA ARG A 287 -6.31 2.56 -4.91
C ARG A 287 -6.14 4.05 -5.15
N PHE A 288 -6.02 4.47 -6.40
CA PHE A 288 -5.70 5.85 -6.75
C PHE A 288 -6.97 6.66 -7.03
N GLY A 289 -7.96 6.05 -7.71
CA GLY A 289 -9.22 6.72 -8.02
C GLY A 289 -10.04 7.08 -6.77
N THR A 290 -10.11 6.21 -5.77
CA THR A 290 -10.85 6.50 -4.52
C THR A 290 -10.30 7.72 -3.80
N LEU A 291 -8.97 7.85 -3.68
CA LEU A 291 -8.36 9.00 -3.02
C LEU A 291 -8.72 10.29 -3.76
N ARG A 292 -8.61 10.27 -5.09
CA ARG A 292 -9.00 11.40 -5.93
C ARG A 292 -10.47 11.77 -5.74
N LEU A 293 -11.38 10.80 -5.72
CA LEU A 293 -12.82 11.05 -5.51
C LEU A 293 -13.13 11.66 -4.14
N LEU A 294 -12.36 11.31 -3.10
CA LEU A 294 -12.54 11.87 -1.76
C LEU A 294 -12.02 13.31 -1.63
N THR A 295 -11.00 13.65 -2.42
CA THR A 295 -10.24 14.91 -2.33
C THR A 295 -10.51 15.88 -3.49
N ASP A 296 -11.33 15.49 -4.47
CA ASP A 296 -11.64 16.34 -5.62
C ASP A 296 -12.34 17.63 -5.17
N ARG A 297 -11.92 18.77 -5.76
CA ARG A 297 -12.45 20.09 -5.44
C ARG A 297 -13.85 20.33 -6.04
N ARG A 298 -14.28 19.51 -6.99
CA ARG A 298 -15.59 19.58 -7.64
C ARG A 298 -16.69 18.88 -6.82
N ARG A 299 -16.36 18.29 -5.67
CA ARG A 299 -17.36 17.69 -4.80
C ARG A 299 -18.37 18.75 -4.35
N VAL A 300 -19.64 18.40 -4.47
CA VAL A 300 -20.76 19.24 -4.04
C VAL A 300 -20.94 19.05 -2.53
N PHE A 301 -20.62 20.07 -1.75
CA PHE A 301 -20.75 20.07 -0.29
C PHE A 301 -22.01 20.78 0.21
N GLN A 302 -22.62 21.62 -0.63
CA GLN A 302 -23.85 22.36 -0.34
C GLN A 302 -24.88 22.12 -1.43
N PRO A 303 -26.19 22.12 -1.11
CA PRO A 303 -27.25 22.11 -2.12
C PRO A 303 -27.10 23.27 -3.11
N LEU A 304 -27.38 22.99 -4.38
CA LEU A 304 -27.34 23.98 -5.45
C LEU A 304 -28.73 24.07 -6.11
N VAL A 305 -29.20 25.29 -6.33
CA VAL A 305 -30.42 25.59 -7.08
C VAL A 305 -30.09 26.38 -8.33
N ARG A 306 -30.91 26.22 -9.37
CA ARG A 306 -30.71 26.92 -10.64
C ARG A 306 -31.44 28.25 -10.66
N GLU A 307 -30.69 29.34 -10.81
CA GLU A 307 -31.21 30.68 -11.03
C GLU A 307 -30.79 31.17 -12.41
N GLY A 308 -31.73 31.16 -13.36
CA GLY A 308 -31.45 31.39 -14.78
C GLY A 308 -30.51 30.32 -15.36
N GLU A 309 -29.30 30.71 -15.75
CA GLU A 309 -28.29 29.81 -16.30
C GLU A 309 -27.23 29.36 -15.29
N ARG A 310 -27.30 29.83 -14.03
CA ARG A 310 -26.26 29.55 -13.02
C ARG A 310 -26.79 28.66 -11.89
N TRP A 311 -25.90 27.85 -11.35
CA TRP A 311 -26.11 27.13 -10.11
C TRP A 311 -25.65 27.99 -8.94
N VAL A 312 -26.49 28.16 -7.94
CA VAL A 312 -26.26 28.99 -6.75
C VAL A 312 -26.42 28.13 -5.50
N GLU A 313 -25.50 28.27 -4.55
CA GLU A 313 -25.58 27.57 -3.25
C GLU A 313 -26.77 28.05 -2.44
N THR A 314 -27.49 27.10 -1.82
CA THR A 314 -28.65 27.38 -0.95
C THR A 314 -28.67 26.44 0.26
N GLY A 315 -29.58 26.70 1.19
CA GLY A 315 -29.85 25.83 2.33
C GLY A 315 -30.67 24.59 1.95
N TRP A 316 -30.61 23.55 2.79
CA TRP A 316 -31.35 22.30 2.57
C TRP A 316 -32.86 22.50 2.50
N ASP A 317 -33.44 23.35 3.35
CA ASP A 317 -34.89 23.58 3.37
C ASP A 317 -35.40 24.20 2.06
N ASP A 318 -34.74 25.26 1.57
CA ASP A 318 -35.09 25.90 0.29
C ASP A 318 -34.89 24.96 -0.90
N ALA A 319 -33.80 24.18 -0.92
CA ALA A 319 -33.56 23.21 -1.99
C ALA A 319 -34.65 22.13 -2.03
N LEU A 320 -35.02 21.58 -0.87
CA LEU A 320 -36.04 20.55 -0.76
C LEU A 320 -37.45 21.09 -1.06
N ASP A 321 -37.79 22.29 -0.60
CA ASP A 321 -39.07 22.93 -0.86
C ASP A 321 -39.26 23.22 -2.36
N ARG A 322 -38.22 23.75 -3.02
CA ARG A 322 -38.26 23.97 -4.48
C ARG A 322 -38.37 22.67 -5.26
N ALA A 323 -37.64 21.62 -4.86
CA ALA A 323 -37.75 20.31 -5.49
C ALA A 323 -39.17 19.73 -5.32
N ALA A 324 -39.73 19.80 -4.12
CA ALA A 324 -41.08 19.33 -3.83
C ALA A 324 -42.14 20.14 -4.58
N GLN A 325 -41.99 21.47 -4.67
CA GLN A 325 -42.90 22.34 -5.41
C GLN A 325 -42.88 22.01 -6.91
N ALA A 326 -41.69 21.85 -7.51
CA ALA A 326 -41.55 21.46 -8.91
C ALA A 326 -42.16 20.09 -9.20
N MET A 327 -42.06 19.15 -8.26
CA MET A 327 -42.70 17.84 -8.38
C MET A 327 -44.23 17.94 -8.27
N ARG A 328 -44.77 18.74 -7.35
CA ARG A 328 -46.22 18.94 -7.20
C ARG A 328 -46.86 19.66 -8.38
N SER A 329 -46.10 20.46 -9.13
CA SER A 329 -46.61 21.19 -10.30
C SER A 329 -46.56 20.38 -11.60
N SER A 330 -46.18 19.11 -11.56
CA SER A 330 -46.10 18.23 -12.73
C SER A 330 -46.96 16.98 -12.51
N ASP A 331 -47.72 16.59 -13.54
CA ASP A 331 -48.67 15.47 -13.47
C ASP A 331 -48.10 14.11 -13.92
N GLY A 332 -46.79 14.05 -14.24
CA GLY A 332 -46.11 12.84 -14.69
C GLY A 332 -46.27 12.55 -16.19
N PRO A 333 -45.71 11.44 -16.71
CA PRO A 333 -45.12 10.31 -15.97
C PRO A 333 -43.74 10.61 -15.36
N TRP A 334 -43.45 9.99 -14.22
CA TRP A 334 -42.18 10.13 -13.51
C TRP A 334 -41.25 8.95 -13.79
N GLU A 335 -39.99 9.22 -14.04
CA GLU A 335 -38.91 8.23 -14.09
C GLU A 335 -37.83 8.61 -13.08
N VAL A 336 -37.36 7.63 -12.31
CA VAL A 336 -36.35 7.83 -11.26
C VAL A 336 -35.09 7.06 -11.62
N TRP A 337 -33.97 7.76 -11.66
CA TRP A 337 -32.66 7.21 -11.98
C TRP A 337 -31.79 7.19 -10.73
N ALA A 338 -31.23 6.03 -10.40
CA ALA A 338 -30.34 5.84 -9.27
C ALA A 338 -28.90 5.63 -9.74
N SER A 339 -27.94 6.18 -9.00
CA SER A 339 -26.53 5.94 -9.26
C SER A 339 -26.15 4.49 -8.96
N PRO A 340 -25.28 3.85 -9.76
CA PRO A 340 -24.76 2.52 -9.46
C PRO A 340 -23.86 2.49 -8.21
N PHE A 341 -23.50 3.65 -7.66
CA PHE A 341 -22.67 3.79 -6.46
C PHE A 341 -23.48 3.96 -5.17
N CYS A 342 -24.81 4.04 -5.24
CA CYS A 342 -25.66 4.16 -4.05
C CYS A 342 -25.57 2.90 -3.17
N CYS A 343 -25.64 3.09 -1.85
CA CYS A 343 -25.74 1.97 -0.92
C CYS A 343 -27.13 1.33 -0.95
N ASN A 344 -27.26 0.14 -0.35
CA ASN A 344 -28.54 -0.57 -0.29
C ASN A 344 -29.61 0.23 0.46
N GLU A 345 -29.21 0.99 1.48
CA GLU A 345 -30.08 1.85 2.27
C GLU A 345 -30.63 3.02 1.43
N GLU A 346 -29.77 3.66 0.63
CA GLU A 346 -30.17 4.72 -0.31
C GLU A 346 -31.11 4.19 -1.39
N LEU A 347 -30.79 3.04 -1.99
CA LEU A 347 -31.63 2.40 -3.00
C LEU A 347 -32.99 1.99 -2.45
N PHE A 348 -33.04 1.49 -1.21
CA PHE A 348 -34.29 1.17 -0.54
C PHE A 348 -35.12 2.44 -0.28
N ALA A 349 -34.51 3.49 0.27
CA ALA A 349 -35.19 4.76 0.52
C ALA A 349 -35.73 5.39 -0.78
N LEU A 350 -34.93 5.38 -1.86
CA LEU A 350 -35.31 5.88 -3.16
C LEU A 350 -36.47 5.07 -3.76
N GLN A 351 -36.44 3.75 -3.61
CA GLN A 351 -37.52 2.87 -4.08
C GLN A 351 -38.83 3.14 -3.35
N GLU A 352 -38.79 3.25 -2.03
CA GLU A 352 -39.97 3.54 -1.22
C GLU A 352 -40.54 4.92 -1.54
N TRP A 353 -39.66 5.92 -1.69
CA TRP A 353 -40.06 7.28 -2.08
C TRP A 353 -40.69 7.32 -3.48
N ALA A 354 -40.07 6.68 -4.47
CA ALA A 354 -40.57 6.68 -5.85
C ALA A 354 -41.94 5.98 -5.97
N ARG A 355 -42.09 4.80 -5.33
CA ARG A 355 -43.32 4.01 -5.40
C ARG A 355 -44.47 4.60 -4.59
N ARG A 356 -44.20 5.14 -3.40
CA ARG A 356 -45.25 5.67 -2.51
C ARG A 356 -45.52 7.15 -2.75
N GLY A 357 -44.47 7.94 -2.96
CA GLY A 357 -44.54 9.39 -3.16
C GLY A 357 -44.95 9.74 -4.59
N LEU A 358 -44.15 9.34 -5.57
CA LEU A 358 -44.40 9.66 -6.99
C LEU A 358 -45.35 8.68 -7.69
N LYS A 359 -45.68 7.55 -7.05
CA LYS A 359 -46.53 6.48 -7.60
C LYS A 359 -46.03 5.95 -8.94
N THR A 360 -44.71 5.92 -9.15
CA THR A 360 -44.09 5.41 -10.37
C THR A 360 -43.45 4.03 -10.15
N PRO A 361 -43.66 3.07 -11.07
CA PRO A 361 -42.90 1.83 -11.09
C PRO A 361 -41.55 1.96 -11.84
N PHE A 362 -41.33 3.08 -12.55
CA PHE A 362 -40.16 3.28 -13.42
C PHE A 362 -38.95 3.78 -12.64
N ILE A 363 -38.19 2.83 -12.10
CA ILE A 363 -36.96 3.08 -11.36
C ILE A 363 -35.83 2.35 -12.09
N GLN A 364 -34.81 3.08 -12.52
CA GLN A 364 -33.68 2.55 -13.27
C GLN A 364 -32.36 2.82 -12.56
N LEU A 365 -31.39 1.93 -12.75
CA LEU A 365 -30.00 2.20 -12.42
C LEU A 365 -29.33 2.83 -13.64
N ALA A 366 -28.55 3.89 -13.42
CA ALA A 366 -27.79 4.56 -14.47
C ALA A 366 -26.53 3.75 -14.88
N SER A 367 -26.65 2.44 -15.07
CA SER A 367 -25.51 1.54 -15.36
C SER A 367 -24.93 1.74 -16.77
N ASP A 368 -25.76 2.17 -17.73
CA ASP A 368 -25.38 2.25 -19.15
C ASP A 368 -24.53 3.49 -19.47
N TRP A 369 -24.49 4.48 -18.58
CA TRP A 369 -23.65 5.69 -18.70
C TRP A 369 -22.27 5.54 -18.05
N ALA A 370 -22.07 4.52 -17.21
CA ALA A 370 -20.81 4.34 -16.48
C ALA A 370 -19.62 4.02 -17.40
N GLY A 371 -19.84 3.57 -18.64
CA GLY A 371 -18.76 3.28 -19.60
C GLY A 371 -17.95 4.51 -20.01
N GLU A 372 -18.61 5.63 -20.32
CA GLU A 372 -17.95 6.87 -20.73
C GLU A 372 -17.38 7.65 -19.55
N GLU A 373 -18.08 7.74 -18.42
CA GLU A 373 -17.56 8.40 -17.22
C GLU A 373 -16.36 7.67 -16.61
N THR A 374 -16.28 6.33 -16.72
CA THR A 374 -15.10 5.59 -16.27
C THR A 374 -13.90 5.86 -17.17
N ALA A 375 -14.12 6.01 -18.48
CA ALA A 375 -13.07 6.40 -19.42
C ALA A 375 -12.61 7.84 -19.17
N ASP A 376 -13.53 8.76 -18.88
CA ASP A 376 -13.21 10.15 -18.53
C ASP A 376 -12.54 10.30 -17.16
N MET A 377 -12.95 9.52 -16.16
CA MET A 377 -12.23 9.45 -14.88
C MET A 377 -10.80 8.95 -15.10
N MET A 378 -10.58 7.91 -15.93
CA MET A 378 -9.23 7.42 -16.23
C MET A 378 -8.41 8.41 -17.07
N ARG A 379 -9.02 9.13 -18.01
CA ARG A 379 -8.38 10.23 -18.76
C ARG A 379 -7.99 11.39 -17.84
N HIS A 380 -8.85 11.73 -16.89
CA HIS A 380 -8.62 12.81 -15.92
C HIS A 380 -7.67 12.42 -14.79
N LEU A 381 -7.57 11.12 -14.46
CA LEU A 381 -6.57 10.59 -13.54
C LEU A 381 -5.17 10.46 -14.17
N ALA A 382 -5.10 10.42 -15.50
CA ALA A 382 -3.85 10.31 -16.26
C ALA A 382 -3.27 11.66 -16.72
N GLN A 383 -4.04 12.76 -16.59
CA GLN A 383 -3.62 14.15 -16.82
C GLN A 383 -3.30 14.82 -15.49
#